data_AF-E8Z6J1-F1
#
_entry.id   AF-E8Z6J1-F1
#
_cell.length_a   1.000
_cell.length_b   1.000
_cell.length_c   1.000
_cell.angle_alpha   90.00
_cell.angle_beta   90.00
_cell.angle_gamma   90.00
#
_symmetry.space_group_name_H-M   'P 1'
#
loop_
_entity.id
_entity.type
_entity.pdbx_description
1 polymer ?
#
loop_
_entity_poly.entity_id
_entity_poly.type
_entity_poly.pdbx_seq_one_letter_code
_entity_poly.pdbx_strand_id
1 'polypeptide(L)'
;QVYKNHRNGIKKTRRPKKMSMQGMNCKFVRNQAFAKRGMKCTPEEKEQRLAAQKEAQKRMEEKKATDKANRLKELEEEKQKAALKAAKSKKAVAE
;
A
#
# COMPACT_ATOMS: atom_id res chain seq x y z
N GLN A 1 1.08 7.55 55.79
CA GLN A 1 1.31 6.75 54.56
C GLN A 1 1.25 7.57 53.27
N VAL A 2 0.30 8.50 53.11
CA VAL A 2 0.09 9.29 51.88
C VAL A 2 1.35 10.02 51.40
N TYR A 3 2.03 10.77 52.27
CA TYR A 3 3.26 11.50 51.93
C TYR A 3 4.37 10.58 51.38
N LYS A 4 4.58 9.41 52.01
CA LYS A 4 5.58 8.42 51.59
C LYS A 4 5.30 7.87 50.18
N ASN A 5 4.03 7.58 49.87
CA ASN A 5 3.62 7.03 48.58
C ASN A 5 3.82 8.03 47.42
N HIS A 6 3.78 9.33 47.71
CA HIS A 6 3.89 10.38 46.69
C HIS A 6 5.31 10.91 46.50
N ARG A 7 6.29 10.53 47.33
CA ARG A 7 7.71 10.93 47.13
C ARG A 7 8.22 10.63 45.71
N ASN A 8 7.84 9.47 45.16
CA ASN A 8 8.21 9.06 43.79
C ASN A 8 7.05 9.23 42.79
N GLY A 9 5.90 9.73 43.27
CA GLY A 9 4.64 9.80 42.56
C GLY A 9 3.98 8.43 42.36
N ILE A 10 2.67 8.36 42.61
CA ILE A 10 1.88 7.16 42.29
C ILE A 10 1.73 7.07 40.77
N LYS A 11 2.46 6.15 40.14
CA LYS A 11 2.43 5.97 38.68
C LYS A 11 1.26 5.11 38.25
N LYS A 12 0.67 5.43 37.09
CA LYS A 12 -0.33 4.57 36.45
C LYS A 12 0.33 3.30 35.93
N THR A 13 -0.44 2.22 35.88
CA THR A 13 0.03 0.96 35.28
C THR A 13 0.34 1.14 33.80
N ARG A 14 1.38 0.46 33.33
CA ARG A 14 1.77 0.49 31.91
C ARG A 14 0.67 -0.14 31.06
N ARG A 15 0.28 0.53 29.96
CA ARG A 15 -0.68 0.03 28.98
C ARG A 15 0.06 -0.53 27.76
N PRO A 16 0.27 -1.86 27.64
CA PRO A 16 0.99 -2.43 26.50
C PRO A 16 0.13 -2.44 25.23
N LYS A 17 0.77 -2.34 24.06
CA LYS A 17 0.08 -2.42 22.75
C LYS A 17 -0.61 -3.78 22.52
N LYS A 18 -0.01 -4.86 23.03
CA LYS A 18 -0.58 -6.21 23.01
C LYS A 18 -0.86 -6.65 24.43
N MET A 19 -2.13 -6.84 24.77
CA MET A 19 -2.56 -7.31 26.08
C MET A 19 -2.42 -8.84 26.19
N SER A 20 -2.27 -9.34 27.42
CA SER A 20 -2.35 -10.78 27.68
C SER A 20 -3.77 -11.29 27.42
N MET A 21 -3.89 -12.51 26.89
CA MET A 21 -5.17 -13.22 26.74
C MET A 21 -5.50 -14.09 27.96
N GLN A 22 -4.72 -14.01 29.03
CA GLN A 22 -4.96 -14.76 30.26
C GLN A 22 -6.33 -14.40 30.85
N GLY A 23 -7.12 -15.41 31.19
CA GLY A 23 -8.49 -15.25 31.68
C GLY A 23 -9.58 -15.20 30.60
N MET A 24 -9.20 -15.22 29.30
CA MET A 24 -10.18 -15.37 28.23
C MET A 24 -10.73 -16.81 28.14
N ASN A 25 -11.92 -16.97 27.55
CA ASN A 25 -12.57 -18.28 27.40
C ASN A 25 -11.65 -19.29 26.69
N CYS A 26 -11.45 -20.44 27.34
CA CYS A 26 -10.51 -21.45 26.87
C CYS A 26 -10.88 -22.06 25.50
N LYS A 27 -12.18 -22.17 25.15
CA LYS A 27 -12.63 -22.65 23.84
C LYS A 27 -12.23 -21.68 22.74
N PHE A 28 -12.41 -20.37 22.99
CA PHE A 28 -12.05 -19.34 22.04
C PHE A 28 -10.53 -19.24 21.82
N VAL A 29 -9.75 -19.19 22.91
CA VAL A 29 -8.28 -19.12 22.83
C VAL A 29 -7.72 -20.33 22.09
N ARG A 30 -8.25 -21.52 22.39
CA ARG A 30 -7.85 -22.76 21.72
C ARG A 30 -8.18 -22.75 20.23
N ASN A 31 -9.40 -22.35 19.86
CA ASN A 31 -9.79 -22.25 18.46
C ASN A 31 -8.93 -21.22 17.69
N GLN A 32 -8.69 -20.05 18.28
CA GLN A 32 -7.84 -19.02 17.68
C GLN A 32 -6.42 -19.54 17.44
N ALA A 33 -5.86 -20.32 18.37
CA ALA A 33 -4.56 -20.93 18.21
C ALA A 33 -4.53 -21.92 17.04
N PHE A 34 -5.55 -22.77 16.89
CA PHE A 34 -5.66 -23.70 15.77
C PHE A 34 -5.84 -23.00 14.42
N ALA A 35 -6.70 -21.97 14.35
CA ALA A 35 -6.87 -21.17 13.14
C ALA A 35 -5.56 -20.50 12.70
N LYS A 36 -4.83 -19.88 13.65
CA LYS A 36 -3.52 -19.27 13.37
C LYS A 36 -2.48 -20.31 12.91
N ARG A 37 -2.51 -21.51 13.49
CA ARG A 37 -1.62 -22.60 13.11
C ARG A 37 -1.95 -23.13 11.71
N GLY A 38 -3.23 -23.26 11.37
CA GLY A 38 -3.69 -23.69 10.05
C GLY A 38 -3.42 -22.67 8.94
N MET A 39 -3.32 -21.38 9.28
CA MET A 39 -2.92 -20.32 8.33
C MET A 39 -1.40 -20.20 8.16
N LYS A 40 -0.60 -21.00 8.86
CA LYS A 40 0.87 -20.90 8.78
C LYS A 40 1.35 -21.54 7.48
N CYS A 41 1.59 -20.71 6.46
CA CYS A 41 2.26 -21.15 5.24
C CYS A 41 3.72 -21.55 5.51
N THR A 42 4.21 -22.51 4.73
CA THR A 42 5.64 -22.84 4.73
C THR A 42 6.45 -21.64 4.21
N PRO A 43 7.73 -21.52 4.58
CA PRO A 43 8.59 -20.45 4.05
C PRO A 43 8.62 -20.46 2.50
N GLU A 44 8.61 -21.65 1.89
CA GLU A 44 8.60 -21.83 0.43
C GLU A 44 7.31 -21.29 -0.22
N GLU A 45 6.14 -21.61 0.32
CA GLU A 45 4.86 -21.07 -0.17
C GLU A 45 4.80 -19.54 -0.04
N LYS A 46 5.40 -19.00 1.01
CA LYS A 46 5.46 -17.56 1.24
C LYS A 46 6.37 -16.88 0.21
N GLU A 47 7.50 -17.48 -0.12
CA GLU A 47 8.41 -17.00 -1.16
C GLU A 47 7.78 -17.06 -2.54
N GLN A 48 7.08 -18.15 -2.87
CA GLN A 48 6.32 -18.27 -4.12
C GLN A 48 5.25 -17.19 -4.24
N ARG A 49 4.49 -16.92 -3.15
CA ARG A 49 3.51 -15.81 -3.13
C ARG A 49 4.16 -14.45 -3.32
N LEU A 50 5.30 -14.20 -2.69
CA LEU A 50 6.04 -12.94 -2.84
C LEU A 50 6.63 -12.79 -4.25
N ALA A 51 7.12 -13.87 -4.84
CA ALA A 51 7.62 -13.88 -6.22
C ALA A 51 6.50 -13.58 -7.21
N ALA A 52 5.36 -14.26 -7.09
CA ALA A 52 4.18 -14.01 -7.90
C ALA A 52 3.67 -12.56 -7.73
N GLN A 53 3.68 -12.03 -6.51
CA GLN A 53 3.31 -10.63 -6.25
C GLN A 53 4.27 -9.64 -6.93
N LYS A 54 5.59 -9.89 -6.85
CA LYS A 54 6.61 -9.05 -7.50
C LYS A 54 6.51 -9.12 -9.02
N GLU A 55 6.27 -10.29 -9.58
CA GLU A 55 6.08 -10.47 -11.03
C GLU A 55 4.81 -9.76 -11.51
N ALA A 56 3.71 -9.87 -10.77
CA ALA A 56 2.49 -9.12 -11.05
C ALA A 56 2.70 -7.60 -10.97
N GLN A 57 3.48 -7.12 -9.98
CA GLN A 57 3.85 -5.71 -9.87
C GLN A 57 4.65 -5.24 -11.09
N LYS A 58 5.68 -5.98 -11.50
CA LYS A 58 6.49 -5.65 -12.69
C LYS A 58 5.64 -5.56 -13.95
N ARG A 59 4.77 -6.55 -14.20
CA ARG A 59 3.84 -6.53 -15.35
C ARG A 59 2.91 -5.31 -15.33
N MET A 60 2.43 -4.92 -14.14
CA MET A 60 1.59 -3.74 -13.99
C MET A 60 2.37 -2.44 -14.21
N GLU A 61 3.62 -2.37 -13.76
CA GLU A 61 4.50 -1.21 -13.97
C GLU A 61 4.89 -1.06 -15.44
N GLU A 62 5.20 -2.15 -16.12
CA GLU A 62 5.47 -2.17 -17.56
C GLU A 62 4.27 -1.67 -18.37
N LYS A 63 3.06 -2.18 -18.09
CA LYS A 63 1.83 -1.69 -18.72
C LYS A 63 1.59 -0.20 -18.46
N LYS A 64 1.78 0.26 -17.22
CA LYS A 64 1.67 1.69 -16.88
C LYS A 64 2.70 2.54 -17.63
N ALA A 65 3.92 2.03 -17.81
CA ALA A 65 4.95 2.74 -18.55
C ALA A 65 4.62 2.83 -20.04
N THR A 66 4.12 1.75 -20.65
CA THR A 66 3.67 1.77 -22.06
C THR A 66 2.49 2.71 -22.26
N ASP A 67 1.50 2.67 -21.37
CA ASP A 67 0.32 3.53 -21.45
C ASP A 67 0.70 5.00 -21.30
N LYS A 68 1.63 5.31 -20.39
CA LYS A 68 2.17 6.65 -20.21
C LYS A 68 2.94 7.13 -21.45
N ALA A 69 3.73 6.26 -22.08
CA ALA A 69 4.47 6.58 -23.30
C ALA A 69 3.51 6.84 -24.48
N ASN A 70 2.48 6.00 -24.65
CA ASN A 70 1.45 6.20 -25.68
C ASN A 70 0.71 7.51 -25.46
N ARG A 71 0.32 7.82 -24.23
CA ARG A 71 -0.37 9.07 -23.90
C ARG A 71 0.49 10.31 -24.12
N LEU A 72 1.80 10.24 -23.87
CA LEU A 72 2.72 11.34 -24.18
C LEU A 72 2.82 11.58 -25.69
N LYS A 73 2.91 10.51 -26.49
CA LYS A 73 2.94 10.61 -27.96
C LYS A 73 1.65 11.22 -28.52
N GLU A 74 0.49 10.77 -28.03
CA GLU A 74 -0.82 11.33 -28.44
C GLU A 74 -0.91 12.84 -28.13
N LEU A 75 -0.45 13.27 -26.96
CA LEU A 75 -0.44 14.68 -26.58
C LEU A 75 0.54 15.51 -27.43
N GLU A 76 1.68 14.96 -27.82
CA GLU A 76 2.63 15.62 -28.72
C GLU A 76 2.05 15.76 -30.13
N GLU A 77 1.44 14.71 -30.66
CA GLU A 77 0.75 14.76 -31.96
C GLU A 77 -0.41 15.76 -31.95
N GLU A 78 -1.20 15.81 -30.87
CA GLU A 78 -2.29 16.77 -30.72
C GLU A 78 -1.76 18.20 -30.69
N LYS A 79 -0.67 18.46 -29.94
CA LYS A 79 0.00 19.77 -29.92
C LYS A 79 0.56 20.16 -31.30
N GLN A 80 1.18 19.23 -32.03
CA GLN A 80 1.70 19.49 -33.37
C GLN A 80 0.56 19.75 -34.38
N LYS A 81 -0.51 18.96 -34.35
CA LYS A 81 -1.72 19.18 -35.17
C LYS A 81 -2.37 20.53 -34.85
N ALA A 82 -2.45 20.91 -33.58
CA ALA A 82 -2.95 22.21 -33.15
C ALA A 82 -2.06 23.37 -33.64
N ALA A 83 -0.74 23.24 -33.55
CA ALA A 83 0.20 24.23 -34.04
C ALA A 83 0.12 24.41 -35.58
N LEU A 84 0.02 23.30 -36.33
CA LEU A 84 -0.16 23.34 -37.79
C LEU A 84 -1.52 23.93 -38.17
N LYS A 85 -2.59 23.60 -37.43
CA LYS A 85 -3.93 24.20 -37.63
C LYS A 85 -3.89 25.72 -37.37
N ALA A 86 -3.25 26.15 -36.29
CA ALA A 86 -3.09 27.56 -35.95
C ALA A 86 -2.21 28.32 -36.97
N ALA A 87 -1.16 27.68 -37.49
CA ALA A 87 -0.32 28.25 -38.54
C ALA A 87 -1.09 28.39 -39.87
N LYS A 88 -1.87 27.37 -40.25
CA LYS A 88 -2.76 27.42 -41.43
C LYS A 88 -3.83 28.50 -41.30
N SER A 89 -4.46 28.65 -40.13
CA SER A 89 -5.48 29.68 -39.91
C SER A 89 -4.89 31.09 -39.92
N LYS A 90 -3.66 31.29 -39.42
CA LYS A 90 -2.97 32.59 -39.52
C LYS A 90 -2.59 32.95 -40.96
N LYS A 91 -2.17 31.98 -41.77
CA LYS A 91 -1.83 32.20 -43.18
C LYS A 91 -3.06 32.58 -44.01
N ALA A 92 -4.22 31.97 -43.73
CA ALA A 92 -5.47 32.26 -44.44
C ALA A 92 -6.13 33.61 -44.08
N VAL A 93 -5.67 34.30 -43.02
CA VAL A 93 -6.17 35.63 -42.61
C VAL A 93 -5.25 36.76 -43.10
N ALA A 94 -4.04 36.42 -43.58
CA ALA A 94 -3.04 37.38 -44.03
C ALA A 94 -3.01 37.56 -45.56
N GLU A 95 -3.87 36.87 -46.29
CA GLU A 95 -4.07 36.93 -47.75
C GLU A 95 -5.48 37.49 -48.03
#